data_AF-X1DMB7-F1
#
_entry.id   AF-X1DMB7-F1
#
_cell.length_a   1.000
_cell.length_b   1.000
_cell.length_c   1.000
_cell.angle_alpha   90.00
_cell.angle_beta   90.00
_cell.angle_gamma   90.00
#
_symmetry.space_group_name_H-M   'P 1'
#
loop_
_entity.id
_entity.type
_entity.pdbx_description
1 polymer ?
#
loop_
_entity_poly.entity_id
_entity_poly.type
_entity_poly.pdbx_seq_one_letter_code
_entity_poly.pdbx_strand_id
1 'polypeptide(L)' 'VAVAVSMLKKKQIRKIILARPAVEAGEKLGFLPGDIQAKVNPYLRPLFDALEDMMDFAQMRKFMELDIIEIIPLAFMRG' A
#
# COMPACT_ATOMS: atom_id res chain seq x y z
N VAL A 1 1.45 9.31 -3.34
CA VAL A 1 0.12 9.17 -2.70
C VAL A 1 -0.70 10.47 -2.80
N ALA A 2 -0.19 11.61 -2.32
CA ALA A 2 -0.91 12.90 -2.30
C ALA A 2 -1.58 13.31 -3.63
N VAL A 3 -0.86 13.26 -4.76
CA VAL A 3 -1.41 13.62 -6.08
C VAL A 3 -2.57 12.72 -6.48
N ALA A 4 -2.42 11.39 -6.30
CA ALA A 4 -3.47 10.43 -6.62
C ALA A 4 -4.74 10.67 -5.78
N VAL A 5 -4.59 10.94 -4.48
CA VAL A 5 -5.71 11.28 -3.60
C VAL A 5 -6.39 12.59 -4.04
N SER A 6 -5.62 13.60 -4.43
CA SER A 6 -6.17 14.86 -4.95
C SER A 6 -6.98 14.65 -6.24
N MET A 7 -6.46 13.84 -7.17
CA MET A 7 -7.16 13.50 -8.42
C MET A 7 -8.44 12.68 -8.16
N LEU A 8 -8.42 11.77 -7.18
CA LEU A 8 -9.59 11.00 -6.76
C LEU A 8 -10.67 11.92 -6.18
N LYS A 9 -10.29 12.87 -5.31
CA LYS A 9 -11.20 13.88 -4.75
C LYS A 9 -11.79 14.79 -5.84
N LYS A 10 -11.00 15.15 -6.87
CA LYS A 10 -11.46 15.89 -8.05
C LYS A 10 -12.25 15.04 -9.06
N LYS A 11 -12.51 13.77 -8.77
CA LYS A 11 -13.17 12.79 -9.66
C LYS A 11 -12.50 12.64 -11.03
N GLN A 12 -11.21 12.97 -11.13
CA GLN A 12 -10.43 12.82 -12.36
C GLN A 12 -10.00 11.37 -12.59
N ILE A 13 -9.89 10.59 -11.51
CA ILE A 13 -9.62 9.16 -11.52
C ILE A 13 -10.67 8.43 -10.70
N ARG A 14 -10.88 7.15 -11.00
CA ARG A 14 -11.90 6.30 -10.34
C ARG A 14 -11.33 5.30 -9.34
N LYS A 15 -10.05 4.93 -9.49
CA LYS A 15 -9.36 3.93 -8.67
C LYS A 15 -7.89 4.31 -8.48
N ILE A 16 -7.36 4.07 -7.30
CA ILE A 16 -5.94 4.18 -6.96
C ILE A 16 -5.42 2.78 -6.67
N ILE A 17 -4.35 2.38 -7.35
CA ILE A 17 -3.63 1.15 -7.03
C ILE A 17 -2.23 1.55 -6.57
N LEU A 18 -1.91 1.28 -5.31
CA LEU A 18 -0.60 1.53 -4.73
C LEU A 18 0.16 0.20 -4.72
N ALA A 19 1.10 0.07 -5.64
CA ALA A 19 1.99 -1.06 -5.67
C ALA A 19 3.34 -0.69 -5.05
N ARG A 20 3.82 -1.49 -4.09
CA ARG A 20 5.20 -1.37 -3.60
C ARG A 20 5.93 -2.67 -3.92
N PRO A 21 7.06 -2.60 -4.65
CA PRO A 21 7.87 -3.78 -4.87
C PRO A 21 8.48 -4.20 -3.53
N ALA A 22 8.21 -5.43 -3.12
CA ALA A 22 8.95 -6.09 -2.06
C ALA A 22 10.29 -6.52 -2.65
N VAL A 23 11.21 -5.56 -2.76
CA VAL A 23 12.58 -5.83 -3.20
C VAL A 23 13.36 -6.27 -1.98
N GLU A 24 13.92 -7.47 -2.00
CA GLU A 24 15.04 -7.83 -1.13
C GLU A 24 16.17 -6.84 -1.39
N ALA A 25 16.42 -5.92 -0.46
CA ALA A 25 17.40 -4.85 -0.59
C ALA A 25 18.85 -5.35 -0.46
N GLY A 26 19.26 -6.34 -1.26
CA GLY A 26 20.65 -6.79 -1.39
C GLY A 26 21.24 -7.54 -0.19
N GLU A 27 20.65 -7.44 0.99
CA GLU A 27 20.91 -8.34 2.12
C GLU A 27 19.83 -9.43 2.10
N LYS A 28 20.24 -10.71 2.10
CA LYS A 28 19.35 -11.86 2.35
C LYS A 28 18.38 -11.42 3.42
N LEU A 29 17.08 -11.32 3.09
CA LEU A 29 16.04 -10.79 3.97
C LEU A 29 16.27 -11.41 5.35
N GLY A 30 16.95 -10.64 6.22
CA GLY A 30 17.50 -11.19 7.46
C GLY A 30 16.31 -11.75 8.18
N PHE A 31 16.32 -13.07 8.41
CA PHE A 31 15.16 -13.87 8.78
C PHE A 31 14.32 -13.14 9.81
N LEU A 32 13.34 -12.34 9.38
CA LEU A 32 12.35 -11.77 10.26
C LEU A 32 11.52 -12.98 10.69
N PRO A 33 11.62 -13.41 11.96
CA PRO A 33 10.89 -14.57 12.42
C PRO A 33 9.40 -14.21 12.40
N GLY A 34 8.60 -14.98 11.67
CA GLY A 34 7.16 -14.74 11.57
C GLY A 34 6.55 -15.17 10.25
N ASP A 35 5.22 -15.17 10.24
CA ASP A 35 4.38 -15.48 9.09
C ASP A 35 4.60 -14.46 7.95
N ILE A 36 4.24 -14.81 6.72
CA ILE A 36 4.34 -13.97 5.51
C ILE A 36 3.75 -12.58 5.76
N GLN A 37 2.64 -12.50 6.51
CA GLN A 37 2.01 -11.25 6.91
C GLN A 37 2.93 -10.33 7.73
N ALA A 38 3.70 -10.89 8.68
CA ALA A 38 4.65 -10.12 9.48
C ALA A 38 5.81 -9.57 8.63
N LYS A 39 6.14 -10.26 7.53
CA LYS A 39 7.17 -9.81 6.58
C LYS A 39 6.67 -8.71 5.64
N VAL A 40 5.40 -8.74 5.26
CA VAL A 40 4.81 -7.77 4.32
C VAL A 40 4.39 -6.48 5.02
N ASN A 41 3.93 -6.57 6.28
CA ASN A 41 3.43 -5.42 7.07
C ASN A 41 4.38 -4.19 7.10
N PRO A 42 5.71 -4.32 7.33
CA PRO A 42 6.62 -3.19 7.34
C PRO A 42 6.67 -2.39 6.02
N TYR A 43 6.41 -3.05 4.89
CA TYR A 43 6.43 -2.41 3.57
C TYR A 43 5.13 -1.68 3.26
N LEU A 44 4.01 -2.17 3.80
CA LEU A 44 2.68 -1.57 3.62
C LEU A 44 2.45 -0.40 4.57
N ARG A 45 3.02 -0.42 5.78
CA ARG A 45 2.84 0.63 6.80
C ARG A 45 3.00 2.06 6.26
N PRO A 46 4.07 2.42 5.53
CA PRO A 46 4.25 3.80 5.06
C PRO A 46 3.22 4.22 3.99
N LEU A 47 2.58 3.26 3.30
CA LEU A 47 1.50 3.58 2.37
C LEU A 47 0.21 3.91 3.12
N PHE A 48 -0.09 3.17 4.19
CA PHE A 48 -1.20 3.48 5.08
C PHE A 48 -1.01 4.84 5.76
N ASP A 49 0.18 5.08 6.33
CA ASP A 49 0.49 6.35 7.00
C ASP A 49 0.31 7.54 6.03
N ALA A 50 0.82 7.43 4.79
CA ALA A 50 0.67 8.47 3.78
C ALA A 50 -0.78 8.66 3.26
N LEU A 51 -1.65 7.66 3.42
CA LEU A 51 -3.08 7.78 3.12
C LEU A 51 -3.82 8.44 4.28
N GLU A 52 -3.49 8.08 5.53
CA GLU A 52 -4.04 8.69 6.74
C GLU A 52 -3.73 10.19 6.83
N ASP A 53 -2.55 10.64 6.37
CA ASP A 53 -2.21 12.06 6.27
C ASP A 53 -3.09 12.85 5.28
N MET A 54 -3.75 12.16 4.34
CA MET A 54 -4.44 12.80 3.20
C MET A 54 -5.97 12.69 3.27
N MET A 55 -6.49 11.80 4.12
CA MET A 55 -7.92 11.59 4.35
C MET A 55 -8.17 10.93 5.70
N ASP A 56 -9.36 11.16 6.26
CA ASP A 56 -9.75 10.54 7.53
C ASP A 56 -9.74 9.01 7.44
N PHE A 57 -9.36 8.34 8.53
CA PHE A 57 -9.27 6.88 8.61
C PHE A 57 -10.56 6.17 8.18
N ALA A 58 -11.72 6.71 8.57
CA ALA A 58 -13.03 6.16 8.18
C ALA A 58 -13.27 6.24 6.66
N GLN A 59 -12.85 7.34 6.03
CA GLN A 59 -12.95 7.51 4.58
C GLN A 59 -11.99 6.57 3.85
N MET A 60 -10.74 6.46 4.34
CA MET A 60 -9.76 5.53 3.81
C MET A 60 -10.27 4.09 3.85
N ARG A 61 -10.77 3.62 5.01
CA ARG A 61 -11.34 2.27 5.15
C ARG A 61 -12.48 2.03 4.17
N LYS A 62 -13.41 2.98 4.06
CA LYS A 62 -14.52 2.87 3.10
C LYS A 62 -14.03 2.75 1.66
N PHE A 63 -13.00 3.52 1.28
CA PHE A 63 -12.44 3.44 -0.06
C PHE A 63 -11.67 2.14 -0.32
N MET A 64 -11.07 1.54 0.69
CA MET A 64 -10.47 0.21 0.58
C MET A 64 -11.55 -0.89 0.48
N GLU A 65 -12.62 -0.80 1.27
CA GLU A 65 -13.75 -1.76 1.20
C GLU A 65 -14.51 -1.70 -0.13
N LEU A 66 -14.53 -0.53 -0.78
CA LEU A 66 -15.16 -0.33 -2.10
C LEU A 66 -14.21 -0.63 -3.28
N ASP A 67 -13.01 -1.17 -3.04
CA ASP A 67 -11.98 -1.40 -4.04
C ASP A 67 -11.57 -0.14 -4.84
N ILE A 68 -11.82 1.05 -4.29
CA ILE A 68 -11.42 2.34 -4.87
C ILE A 68 -9.93 2.57 -4.61
N ILE A 69 -9.43 2.15 -3.46
CA ILE A 69 -8.00 2.19 -3.10
C ILE A 69 -7.56 0.76 -2.85
N GLU A 70 -6.61 0.29 -3.66
CA GLU A 70 -6.04 -1.06 -3.53
C GLU A 70 -4.55 -0.95 -3.26
N ILE A 71 -4.04 -1.70 -2.29
CA ILE A 71 -2.62 -1.75 -1.97
C ILE A 71 -2.12 -3.15 -2.29
N ILE A 72 -1.23 -3.25 -3.28
CA ILE A 72 -0.73 -4.53 -3.77
C ILE A 72 0.76 -4.64 -3.42
N PRO A 73 1.18 -5.64 -2.64
CA PRO A 73 2.59 -5.97 -2.53
C PRO A 73 3.03 -6.63 -3.84
N LEU A 74 3.89 -5.96 -4.62
CA LEU A 74 4.56 -6.59 -5.75
C LEU A 74 5.69 -7.47 -5.18
N ALA A 75 5.32 -8.67 -4.75
CA ALA A 75 6.30 -9.71 -4.43
C ALA A 75 6.95 -10.16 -5.74
N PHE A 76 8.26 -10.04 -5.83
CA PHE A 76 9.02 -10.58 -6.94
C PHE A 76 8.90 -12.11 -6.89
N MET A 77 7.95 -12.67 -7.65
CA MET A 77 7.92 -14.09 -7.97
C MET A 77 9.08 -14.36 -8.93
N ARG A 78 10.28 -14.61 -8.40
CA ARG A 78 11.31 -15.29 -9.19
C ARG A 78 10.92 -16.77 -9.23
N GLY A 79 10.98 -17.37 -10.42
CA GLY A 79 10.70 -18.78 -10.67
C GLY A 79 11.53 -19.75 -9.85
#